data_AF-A0A5F7ZRN1-F1
#
_entry.id   AF-A0A5F7ZRN1-F1
#
_cell.length_a   1.000
_cell.length_b   1.000
_cell.length_c   1.000
_cell.angle_alpha   90.00
_cell.angle_beta   90.00
_cell.angle_gamma   90.00
#
_symmetry.space_group_name_H-M   'P 1'
#
loop_
_entity.id
_entity.type
_entity.pdbx_description
1 polymer ?
#
loop_
_entity_poly.entity_id
_entity_poly.type
_entity_poly.pdbx_seq_one_letter_code
_entity_poly.pdbx_strand_id
1 'polypeptide(L)' 'TELEESIETVVTTFFTFARQEGRKDSLSINEFKELVTQQLPHLLEAQKDVGCLDEKMKSLDVNQDSELKFNEY' A
#
# COMPACT_ATOMS: atom_id res chain seq x y z
N THR A 1 -16.96 -7.23 15.05
CA THR A 1 -16.92 -8.55 14.37
C THR A 1 -15.55 -8.72 13.75
N GLU A 2 -15.11 -9.96 13.51
CA GLU A 2 -13.78 -10.23 12.94
C GLU A 2 -13.55 -9.48 11.62
N LEU A 3 -14.61 -9.34 10.80
CA LEU A 3 -14.56 -8.57 9.56
C LEU A 3 -14.35 -7.06 9.80
N GLU A 4 -15.10 -6.47 10.74
CA GLU A 4 -14.94 -5.05 11.08
C GLU A 4 -13.53 -4.75 11.59
N GLU A 5 -12.97 -5.61 12.44
CA GLU A 5 -11.60 -5.47 12.98
C GLU A 5 -10.54 -5.65 11.88
N SER A 6 -10.77 -6.57 10.94
CA SER A 6 -9.89 -6.76 9.79
C SER A 6 -9.88 -5.53 8.88
N ILE A 7 -11.05 -4.95 8.61
CA ILE A 7 -11.16 -3.72 7.83
C ILE A 7 -10.47 -2.56 8.55
N GLU A 8 -10.71 -2.40 9.86
CA GLU A 8 -10.05 -1.38 10.68
C GLU A 8 -8.52 -1.53 10.64
N THR A 9 -8.02 -2.76 10.69
CA THR A 9 -6.58 -3.06 10.60
C THR A 9 -6.01 -2.62 9.25
N VAL A 10 -6.70 -2.93 8.14
CA VAL A 10 -6.26 -2.54 6.79
C VAL A 10 -6.24 -1.01 6.64
N VAL A 11 -7.31 -0.34 7.07
CA VAL A 11 -7.44 1.12 7.03
C VAL A 11 -6.35 1.78 7.88
N THR A 12 -6.16 1.31 9.11
CA THR A 12 -5.17 1.88 10.04
C THR A 12 -3.76 1.68 9.53
N THR A 13 -3.46 0.51 8.97
CA THR A 13 -2.16 0.22 8.37
C THR A 13 -1.88 1.17 7.23
N PHE A 14 -2.81 1.32 6.28
CA PHE A 14 -2.66 2.24 5.15
C PHE A 14 -2.31 3.67 5.62
N PHE A 15 -3.11 4.25 6.53
CA PHE A 15 -2.88 5.61 7.01
C PHE A 15 -1.64 5.75 7.89
N THR A 16 -1.13 4.65 8.46
CA THR A 16 0.13 4.68 9.22
C THR A 16 1.32 4.89 8.28
N PHE A 17 1.33 4.23 7.12
CA PHE A 17 2.40 4.37 6.13
C PHE A 17 2.26 5.64 5.29
N ALA A 18 1.05 6.05 4.90
CA ALA A 18 0.80 7.26 4.09
C ALA A 18 1.23 8.57 4.79
N ARG A 19 1.43 8.56 6.11
CA ARG A 19 1.76 9.78 6.86
C ARG A 19 3.26 10.06 6.93
N GLN A 20 4.12 9.22 6.36
CA GLN A 20 5.57 9.32 6.55
C GLN A 20 6.21 10.43 5.70
N GLU A 21 5.82 10.57 4.44
CA GLU A 21 6.42 11.52 3.48
C GLU A 21 5.61 12.81 3.27
N GLY A 22 4.58 13.03 4.10
CA GLY A 22 3.91 14.33 4.26
C GLY A 22 2.53 14.46 3.60
N ARG A 23 2.11 13.53 2.75
CA ARG A 23 0.75 13.47 2.18
C ARG A 23 -0.11 12.48 2.94
N LYS A 24 -0.86 12.97 3.92
CA LYS A 24 -1.52 12.14 4.95
C LYS A 24 -2.62 11.21 4.44
N ASP A 25 -2.96 11.29 3.16
CA ASP A 25 -4.10 10.68 2.50
C ASP A 25 -3.73 9.78 1.30
N SER A 26 -2.45 9.70 0.93
CA SER A 26 -1.97 8.85 -0.16
C SER A 26 -0.64 8.18 0.18
N LEU A 27 -0.40 7.00 -0.38
CA LEU A 27 0.90 6.32 -0.31
C LEU A 27 1.75 6.73 -1.52
N SER A 28 2.99 7.15 -1.24
CA SER A 28 4.04 7.22 -2.25
C SER A 28 4.50 5.81 -2.69
N ILE A 29 5.28 5.74 -3.77
CA ILE A 29 5.94 4.49 -4.19
C ILE A 29 6.78 3.88 -3.07
N ASN A 30 7.47 4.73 -2.29
CA ASN A 30 8.33 4.27 -1.22
C ASN A 30 7.49 3.74 -0.04
N GLU A 31 6.45 4.49 0.35
CA GLU A 31 5.56 4.09 1.44
C GLU A 31 4.78 2.80 1.13
N PHE A 32 4.32 2.64 -0.12
CA PHE A 32 3.69 1.39 -0.57
C PHE A 32 4.66 0.20 -0.51
N LYS A 33 5.88 0.37 -1.02
CA LYS A 33 6.92 -0.67 -0.94
C LYS A 33 7.24 -1.04 0.50
N GLU A 34 7.34 -0.04 1.38
CA GLU A 34 7.58 -0.25 2.79
C GLU A 34 6.43 -1.01 3.46
N LEU A 35 5.18 -0.60 3.21
CA LEU A 35 3.98 -1.27 3.72
C LEU A 35 3.96 -2.74 3.31
N VAL A 36 4.13 -3.03 2.02
CA VAL A 36 4.08 -4.41 1.51
C VAL A 36 5.23 -5.23 2.09
N THR A 37 6.42 -4.64 2.24
CA THR A 37 7.59 -5.33 2.81
C THR A 37 7.43 -5.66 4.29
N GLN A 38 6.84 -4.76 5.07
CA GLN A 38 6.70 -4.97 6.51
C GLN A 38 5.44 -5.75 6.88
N GLN A 39 4.32 -5.49 6.22
CA GLN A 39 3.00 -6.00 6.61
C GLN A 39 2.54 -7.19 5.77
N LEU A 40 3.07 -7.35 4.56
CA LEU A 40 2.67 -8.40 3.62
C LEU A 40 3.88 -9.24 3.12
N PRO A 41 4.72 -9.77 4.02
CA PRO A 41 5.93 -10.50 3.61
C PRO A 41 5.63 -11.72 2.73
N HIS A 42 4.51 -12.42 2.98
CA HIS A 42 4.10 -13.56 2.16
C HIS A 42 3.60 -13.16 0.76
N LEU A 43 3.11 -11.93 0.58
CA LEU A 43 2.77 -11.40 -0.73
C LEU A 43 4.04 -11.20 -1.58
N LEU A 44 5.14 -10.78 -0.94
CA LEU A 44 6.45 -10.65 -1.58
C LEU A 44 7.11 -12.00 -1.87
N GLU A 45 6.97 -12.98 -0.99
CA GLU A 45 7.46 -14.33 -1.28
C GLU A 45 6.77 -14.94 -2.51
N ALA A 46 5.47 -14.64 -2.69
CA ALA A 46 4.72 -15.01 -3.89
C ALA A 46 5.11 -14.18 -5.12
N GLN A 47 5.51 -12.92 -4.93
CA GLN A 47 5.97 -12.01 -5.97
C GLN A 47 7.48 -11.78 -5.84
N LYS A 48 8.29 -12.78 -6.24
CA LYS A 48 9.75 -12.87 -6.09
C LYS A 48 10.62 -11.69 -6.58
N ASP A 49 10.03 -10.60 -7.07
CA ASP A 49 10.75 -9.46 -7.62
C ASP A 49 10.17 -8.13 -7.13
N VAL A 50 11.02 -7.29 -6.55
CA VAL A 50 10.69 -5.90 -6.17
C VAL A 50 10.25 -5.09 -7.40
N GLY A 51 10.72 -5.44 -8.60
CA GLY A 51 10.24 -4.86 -9.85
C GLY A 51 8.76 -5.12 -10.16
N CYS A 52 8.15 -6.13 -9.52
CA CYS A 52 6.71 -6.38 -9.63
C CYS A 52 5.89 -5.35 -8.83
N LEU A 53 6.45 -4.77 -7.76
CA LEU A 53 5.73 -3.79 -6.93
C LEU A 53 5.55 -2.46 -7.64
N ASP A 54 6.54 -2.01 -8.43
CA ASP A 54 6.42 -0.80 -9.24
C ASP A 54 5.32 -0.96 -10.30
N GLU A 55 5.28 -2.11 -10.99
CA GLU A 55 4.23 -2.41 -11.96
C GLU A 55 2.86 -2.58 -11.29
N LYS A 56 2.82 -3.19 -10.10
CA LYS A 56 1.59 -3.32 -9.33
C LYS A 56 1.07 -1.98 -8.85
N MET A 57 1.95 -1.11 -8.38
CA MET A 57 1.58 0.26 -8.04
C MET A 57 1.03 1.01 -9.25
N LYS A 58 1.71 0.95 -10.41
CA LYS A 58 1.17 1.55 -11.66
C LYS A 58 -0.18 0.99 -12.06
N SER A 59 -0.44 -0.29 -11.77
CA SER A 59 -1.74 -0.91 -12.07
C SER A 59 -2.86 -0.44 -11.13
N LEU A 60 -2.51 -0.02 -9.91
CA LEU A 60 -3.42 0.48 -8.89
C LEU A 60 -3.60 2.00 -8.99
N ASP A 61 -2.57 2.74 -9.42
CA ASP A 61 -2.60 4.17 -9.70
C ASP A 61 -3.39 4.46 -10.99
N VAL A 62 -4.71 4.37 -10.87
CA VAL A 62 -5.67 4.56 -11.98
C VAL A 62 -5.60 6.00 -12.50
N ASN A 63 -5.39 6.96 -11.60
CA ASN A 63 -5.42 8.37 -11.94
C ASN A 63 -4.07 8.89 -12.48
N GLN A 64 -3.00 8.11 -12.32
CA GLN A 64 -1.63 8.37 -12.77
C GLN A 64 -0.96 9.58 -12.10
N ASP A 65 -1.31 9.88 -10.85
CA ASP A 65 -0.67 10.93 -10.03
C ASP A 65 0.60 10.44 -9.33
N SER A 66 1.01 9.19 -9.56
CA SER A 66 2.14 8.52 -8.91
C SER A 66 1.94 8.31 -7.41
N GLU A 67 0.69 8.31 -6.96
CA GLU A 67 0.30 8.08 -5.58
C GLU A 67 -0.88 7.11 -5.50
N LEU A 68 -1.00 6.42 -4.38
CA LEU A 68 -2.15 5.54 -4.14
C LEU A 68 -3.03 6.15 -3.06
N LYS A 69 -4.23 6.59 -3.43
CA LYS A 69 -5.28 6.91 -2.46
C LYS A 69 -5.89 5.62 -1.91
N PHE A 70 -6.56 5.69 -0.76
CA PHE A 70 -7.16 4.49 -0.15
C PHE A 70 -8.19 3.79 -1.05
N ASN A 71 -8.84 4.51 -1.96
CA ASN A 71 -9.78 3.92 -2.92
C ASN A 71 -9.10 3.23 -4.12
N GLU A 72 -7.79 3.46 -4.31
CA GLU A 72 -6.96 2.85 -5.34
C GLU A 72 -6.16 1.65 -4.80
N TYR A 73 -5.94 1.62 -3.49
CA TYR A 73 -5.32 0.53 -2.73
C TYR A 73 -6.25 -0.68 -2.57
#